data_AF-A0A7J6I324-F1
#
_entry.id   AF-A0A7J6I324-F1
#
_cell.length_a   1.000
_cell.length_b   1.000
_cell.length_c   1.000
_cell.angle_alpha   90.00
_cell.angle_beta   90.00
_cell.angle_gamma   90.00
#
_symmetry.space_group_name_H-M   'P 1'
#
loop_
_entity.id
_entity.type
_entity.pdbx_description
1 polymer ?
#
loop_
_entity_poly.entity_id
_entity_poly.type
_entity_poly.pdbx_seq_one_letter_code
_entity_poly.pdbx_strand_id
1 'polypeptide(L)' 'MSTMFFMLKRNLLVCAPIEYGTLDQMVASMNEAKAERANLVELPISFSSNISQLEKLIKQRTLPAILSFRPL' A
#
# COMPACT_ATOMS: atom_id res chain seq x y z
N MET A 1 27.05 13.99 -17.73
CA MET A 1 25.83 13.63 -16.98
C MET A 1 25.75 12.10 -16.85
N SER A 2 26.26 11.47 -15.79
CA SER A 2 26.04 10.01 -15.60
C SER A 2 26.36 9.49 -14.18
N THR A 3 26.08 10.26 -13.13
CA THR A 3 26.18 9.79 -11.73
C THR A 3 24.82 9.67 -11.04
N MET A 4 23.84 10.46 -11.48
CA MET A 4 22.48 10.45 -10.92
C MET A 4 21.67 9.18 -11.30
N PHE A 5 21.93 8.61 -12.48
CA PHE A 5 21.20 7.42 -12.96
C PHE A 5 21.60 6.12 -12.23
N PHE A 6 22.82 6.06 -11.66
CA PHE A 6 23.33 4.84 -11.02
C PHE A 6 22.90 4.70 -9.55
N MET A 7 22.54 5.80 -8.88
CA MET A 7 22.05 5.79 -7.50
C MET A 7 20.61 5.30 -7.34
N LEU A 8 19.77 5.43 -8.37
CA LEU A 8 18.38 4.93 -8.37
C LEU A 8 18.29 3.40 -8.28
N LYS A 9 19.35 2.67 -8.66
CA LYS A 9 19.31 1.20 -8.79
C LYS A 9 19.48 0.42 -7.49
N ARG A 10 19.79 1.05 -6.34
CA ARG A 10 20.13 0.29 -5.12
C ARG A 10 18.96 -0.06 -4.20
N ASN A 11 17.80 0.58 -4.35
CA ASN A 11 16.63 0.32 -3.50
C ASN A 11 15.31 0.41 -4.29
N LEU A 12 15.20 -0.31 -5.42
CA LEU A 12 13.91 -0.43 -6.11
C LEU A 12 12.96 -1.17 -5.18
N LEU A 13 11.86 -0.52 -4.79
CA LEU A 13 10.81 -1.12 -3.97
C LEU A 13 9.64 -1.52 -4.85
N VAL A 14 9.13 -2.73 -4.65
CA VAL A 14 7.89 -3.22 -5.25
C VAL A 14 6.72 -2.79 -4.36
N CYS A 15 5.85 -1.96 -4.93
CA CYS A 15 4.60 -1.54 -4.30
C CYS A 15 3.42 -2.27 -4.96
N ALA A 16 2.62 -2.97 -4.16
CA ALA A 16 1.39 -3.60 -4.64
C ALA A 16 0.17 -2.69 -4.39
N PRO A 17 -0.58 -2.30 -5.43
CA PRO A 17 -1.82 -1.56 -5.24
C PRO A 17 -2.89 -2.49 -4.67
N ILE A 18 -3.55 -2.05 -3.60
CA ILE A 18 -4.69 -2.75 -3.01
C ILE A 18 -5.97 -2.18 -3.60
N GLU A 19 -6.93 -3.05 -3.88
CA GLU A 19 -8.27 -2.63 -4.31
C GLU A 19 -9.12 -2.22 -3.11
N TYR A 20 -10.05 -1.29 -3.33
CA TYR A 20 -10.95 -0.86 -2.27
C TYR A 20 -11.98 -1.95 -2.03
N GLY A 21 -12.23 -2.29 -0.76
CA GLY A 21 -13.15 -3.35 -0.38
C GLY A 21 -13.52 -3.29 1.09
N THR A 22 -14.03 -4.39 1.64
CA THR A 22 -14.18 -4.51 3.09
C THR A 22 -12.82 -4.56 3.77
N LEU A 23 -12.76 -4.23 5.06
CA LEU A 23 -11.51 -4.27 5.82
C LEU A 23 -10.84 -5.66 5.76
N ASP A 24 -11.63 -6.73 5.86
CA ASP A 24 -11.10 -8.11 5.79
C ASP A 24 -10.54 -8.44 4.40
N GLN A 25 -11.20 -8.00 3.32
CA GLN A 25 -10.71 -8.17 1.94
C GLN A 25 -9.40 -7.43 1.73
N MET A 26 -9.30 -6.20 2.21
CA MET A 26 -8.08 -5.40 2.10
C MET A 26 -6.93 -6.01 2.91
N VAL A 27 -7.20 -6.54 4.10
CA VAL A 27 -6.20 -7.25 4.92
C VAL A 27 -5.75 -8.55 4.25
N ALA A 28 -6.68 -9.32 3.68
CA ALA A 28 -6.34 -10.51 2.89
C ALA A 28 -5.44 -10.17 1.70
N SER A 29 -5.77 -9.11 0.95
CA SER A 29 -4.98 -8.63 -0.20
C SER A 29 -3.58 -8.16 0.22
N MET A 30 -3.43 -7.50 1.38
CA MET A 30 -2.10 -7.16 1.90
C MET A 30 -1.26 -8.39 2.25
N ASN A 31 -1.88 -9.43 2.80
CA ASN A 31 -1.20 -10.68 3.10
C ASN A 31 -0.75 -11.41 1.83
N GLU A 32 -1.59 -11.39 0.79
CA GLU A 32 -1.25 -11.92 -0.53
C GLU A 32 -0.08 -11.16 -1.15
N ALA A 33 -0.13 -9.82 -1.20
CA ALA A 33 0.97 -9.00 -1.69
C ALA A 33 2.29 -9.28 -0.95
N LYS A 34 2.23 -9.50 0.36
CA LYS A 34 3.39 -9.91 1.17
C LYS A 34 3.92 -11.28 0.78
N ALA A 35 3.03 -12.26 0.57
CA ALA A 35 3.42 -13.59 0.10
C ALA A 35 4.08 -13.54 -1.29
N GLU A 36 3.62 -12.61 -2.15
CA GLU A 36 4.19 -12.32 -3.47
C GLU A 36 5.46 -11.44 -3.44
N ARG A 37 6.00 -11.16 -2.25
CA ARG A 37 7.25 -10.41 -2.03
C ARG A 37 7.19 -8.92 -2.37
N ALA A 38 6.01 -8.30 -2.30
CA ALA A 38 5.92 -6.84 -2.28
C ALA A 38 6.66 -6.26 -1.05
N ASN A 39 7.29 -5.11 -1.22
CA ASN A 39 7.98 -4.40 -0.13
C ASN A 39 7.04 -3.47 0.64
N LEU A 40 6.04 -2.91 -0.06
CA LEU A 40 5.01 -2.05 0.50
C LEU A 40 3.70 -2.22 -0.27
N VAL A 41 2.63 -1.67 0.28
CA VAL A 41 1.30 -1.64 -0.34
C VAL A 41 0.81 -0.21 -0.50
N GLU A 42 0.02 0.03 -1.54
CA GLU A 42 -0.74 1.27 -1.71
C GLU A 42 -2.19 1.02 -1.34
N LEU A 43 -2.64 1.62 -0.23
CA LEU A 43 -4.00 1.49 0.27
C LEU A 43 -4.87 2.64 -0.28
N PRO A 44 -5.98 2.35 -0.95
CA PRO A 44 -6.93 3.37 -1.38
C PRO A 44 -7.73 3.91 -0.21
N ILE A 45 -7.88 5.23 -0.13
CA ILE A 45 -8.78 5.95 0.75
C ILE A 45 -9.78 6.72 -0.11
N SER A 46 -11.04 6.73 0.33
CA SER A 46 -12.13 7.48 -0.31
C SER A 46 -12.58 8.66 0.56
N PHE A 47 -13.28 9.65 -0.02
CA PHE A 47 -13.91 10.74 0.76
C PHE A 47 -14.85 10.23 1.85
N SER A 48 -15.49 9.08 1.62
CA SER A 48 -16.43 8.43 2.54
C SER A 48 -15.77 7.55 3.59
N SER A 49 -14.45 7.38 3.57
CA SER A 49 -13.76 6.49 4.50
C SER A 49 -13.83 7.04 5.93
N ASN A 50 -14.45 6.27 6.83
CA ASN A 50 -14.54 6.62 8.24
C ASN A 50 -13.14 6.54 8.90
N ILE A 51 -12.78 7.57 9.68
CA ILE A 51 -11.48 7.64 10.40
C ILE A 51 -11.24 6.38 11.25
N SER A 52 -12.28 5.85 11.91
CA SER A 52 -12.18 4.61 12.70
C SER A 52 -11.85 3.39 11.86
N GLN A 53 -12.39 3.28 10.64
CA GLN A 53 -12.04 2.19 9.73
C GLN A 53 -10.60 2.32 9.24
N LEU A 54 -10.16 3.55 8.93
CA LEU A 54 -8.79 3.82 8.54
C LEU A 54 -7.81 3.48 9.66
N GLU A 55 -8.10 3.85 10.91
CA GLU A 55 -7.28 3.48 12.06
C GLU A 55 -7.16 1.96 12.23
N LYS A 56 -8.27 1.22 12.08
CA LYS A 56 -8.25 -0.24 12.16
C LYS A 56 -7.37 -0.84 11.04
N LEU A 57 -7.54 -0.36 9.81
CA LEU A 57 -6.76 -0.80 8.66
C LEU A 57 -5.25 -0.52 8.85
N ILE A 58 -4.90 0.68 9.33
CA ILE A 58 -3.52 1.07 9.65
C ILE A 58 -2.91 0.16 10.71
N LYS A 59 -3.68 -0.23 11.73
CA LYS A 59 -3.23 -1.14 12.81
C LYS A 59 -3.05 -2.58 12.34
N GLN A 60 -3.83 -3.02 11.36
CA GLN A 60 -3.83 -4.40 10.85
C GLN A 60 -2.93 -4.60 9.62
N ARG A 61 -2.30 -3.54 9.09
CA ARG A 61 -1.43 -3.64 7.93
C ARG A 61 -0.30 -4.65 8.15
N THR A 62 -0.04 -5.47 7.15
CA THR A 62 0.99 -6.53 7.22
C THR A 62 2.30 -6.15 6.52
N LEU A 63 2.27 -5.03 5.80
CA LEU A 63 3.38 -4.35 5.13
C LEU A 63 3.33 -2.84 5.41
N PRO A 64 4.46 -2.11 5.24
CA PRO A 64 4.44 -0.66 5.14
C PRO A 64 3.42 -0.22 4.08
N ALA A 65 2.65 0.83 4.38
CA ALA A 65 1.55 1.25 3.53
C ALA A 65 1.69 2.72 3.14
N ILE A 66 1.49 3.00 1.85
CA ILE A 66 1.23 4.33 1.32
C ILE A 66 -0.28 4.51 1.30
N LEU A 67 -0.77 5.62 1.86
CA LEU A 67 -2.18 5.97 1.80
C LEU A 67 -2.40 6.82 0.54
N SER A 68 -3.20 6.31 -0.38
CA SER A 68 -3.53 6.95 -1.65
C SER A 68 -4.95 7.46 -1.63
N PHE A 69 -5.12 8.76 -1.84
CA PHE A 69 -6.43 9.33 -2.02
C PHE A 69 -6.76 9.36 -3.51
N ARG A 70 -7.73 8.56 -3.96
CA ARG A 70 -8.13 8.50 -5.37
C ARG A 70 -9.46 9.23 -5.54
N PRO A 71 -9.49 10.38 -6.26
CA PRO A 71 -10.77 10.94 -6.67
C PRO A 71 -11.47 9.97 -7.62
N LEU A 72 -12.75 9.71 -7.36
CA LEU A 72 -13.65 8.97 -8.25
C LEU A 72 -14.02 9.84 -9.46
#